data_AF-A0AB39BC25-F1
#
_entry.id   AF-A0AB39BC25-F1
#
_cell.length_a   1.000
_cell.length_b   1.000
_cell.length_c   1.000
_cell.angle_alpha   90.00
_cell.angle_beta   90.00
_cell.angle_gamma   90.00
#
_symmetry.space_group_name_H-M   'P 1'
#
loop_
_entity.id
_entity.type
_entity.pdbx_description
1 polymer ?
#
loop_
_entity_poly.entity_id
_entity_poly.type
_entity_poly.pdbx_seq_one_letter_code
_entity_poly.pdbx_strand_id
1 'polypeptide(L)'
;MTPHETDAPDARVVRLLPDYADTPIWLSGPFPLEQTGLSHDLVARLSAWEVAYYGLLTDDFEWRSTDALHRYEVEGRGLAEELAVQLGSEFEVEYRSFEREPRPGAS
;
A
#
# COMPACT_ATOMS: atom_id res chain seq x y z
N MET A 1 -25.51 35.25 -1.59
CA MET A 1 -24.14 35.04 -1.07
C MET A 1 -24.10 33.61 -0.54
N THR A 2 -23.85 32.66 -1.44
CA THR A 2 -23.59 31.26 -1.09
C THR A 2 -22.15 31.18 -0.59
N PRO A 3 -21.87 30.55 0.56
CA PRO A 3 -20.50 30.15 0.84
C PRO A 3 -20.10 29.14 -0.24
N HIS A 4 -19.00 29.38 -0.93
CA HIS A 4 -18.31 28.27 -1.60
C HIS A 4 -17.86 27.35 -0.48
N GLU A 5 -18.55 26.21 -0.34
CA GLU A 5 -17.95 25.02 0.24
C GLU A 5 -16.54 24.90 -0.35
N THR A 6 -15.55 24.82 0.54
CA THR A 6 -14.18 24.53 0.17
C THR A 6 -14.21 23.24 -0.64
N ASP A 7 -14.13 23.36 -1.97
CA ASP A 7 -13.75 22.28 -2.87
C ASP A 7 -12.32 21.92 -2.45
N ALA A 8 -12.20 21.02 -1.48
CA ALA A 8 -10.96 20.31 -1.30
C ALA A 8 -10.72 19.67 -2.67
N PRO A 9 -9.59 19.95 -3.34
CA PRO A 9 -9.34 19.37 -4.65
C PRO A 9 -9.53 17.86 -4.54
N ASP A 10 -10.21 17.23 -5.51
CA ASP A 10 -10.30 15.77 -5.64
C ASP A 10 -8.93 15.18 -5.29
N ALA A 11 -8.82 14.59 -4.10
CA ALA A 11 -7.54 14.19 -3.56
C ALA A 11 -6.91 13.19 -4.53
N ARG A 12 -5.63 13.37 -4.85
CA ARG A 12 -4.96 12.46 -5.78
C ARG A 12 -4.77 11.13 -5.06
N VAL A 13 -5.48 10.11 -5.50
CA VAL A 13 -5.40 8.78 -4.89
C VAL A 13 -4.05 8.14 -5.20
N VAL A 14 -3.34 7.78 -4.14
CA VAL A 14 -2.12 6.98 -4.13
C VAL A 14 -2.48 5.63 -3.54
N ARG A 15 -2.19 4.56 -4.26
CA ARG A 15 -2.43 3.20 -3.80
C ARG A 15 -1.11 2.58 -3.35
N LEU A 16 -1.17 1.89 -2.23
CA LEU A 16 -0.10 1.05 -1.73
C LEU A 16 -0.48 -0.42 -1.98
N LEU A 17 0.21 -1.07 -2.90
CA LEU A 17 -0.01 -2.45 -3.32
C LEU A 17 1.36 -3.16 -3.34
N PRO A 18 1.50 -4.40 -2.88
CA PRO A 18 2.69 -5.17 -3.19
C PRO A 18 2.68 -5.69 -4.65
N ASP A 19 3.84 -6.04 -5.20
CA ASP A 19 3.97 -6.95 -6.36
C ASP A 19 3.23 -6.56 -7.66
N TYR A 20 3.21 -5.27 -8.04
CA TYR A 20 2.58 -4.88 -9.31
C TYR A 20 3.56 -4.30 -10.35
N ALA A 21 4.72 -3.74 -9.96
CA ALA A 21 5.86 -3.45 -10.86
C ALA A 21 6.99 -2.72 -10.12
N ASP A 22 8.06 -3.40 -9.66
CA ASP A 22 9.31 -2.82 -9.06
C ASP A 22 9.15 -1.73 -7.97
N THR A 23 7.93 -1.37 -7.59
CA THR A 23 7.57 -0.34 -6.62
C THR A 23 6.17 -0.61 -6.06
N PRO A 24 5.98 -0.40 -4.75
CA PRO A 24 4.69 -0.61 -4.12
C PRO A 24 3.74 0.60 -4.25
N ILE A 25 4.21 1.73 -4.80
CA ILE A 25 3.41 2.97 -4.92
C ILE A 25 2.78 3.10 -6.30
N TRP A 26 1.46 3.35 -6.31
CA TRP A 26 0.65 3.42 -7.51
C TRP A 26 -0.21 4.68 -7.56
N LEU A 27 0.01 5.53 -8.56
CA LEU A 27 -0.85 6.67 -8.88
C LEU A 27 -1.80 6.25 -10.03
N SER A 28 -1.56 6.75 -11.24
CA SER A 28 -2.16 6.24 -12.49
C SER A 28 -1.42 5.02 -13.06
N GLY A 29 -0.31 4.63 -12.42
CA GLY A 29 0.61 3.55 -12.79
C GLY A 29 1.69 3.41 -11.70
N PRO A 30 2.65 2.48 -11.87
CA PRO A 30 3.72 2.29 -10.91
C PRO A 30 4.57 3.56 -10.85
N PHE A 31 4.84 4.03 -9.64
CA PHE A 31 5.60 5.25 -9.40
C PHE A 31 6.89 4.95 -8.62
N PRO A 32 8.09 5.24 -9.17
CA PRO A 32 9.35 4.90 -8.53
C PRO A 32 9.53 5.63 -7.20
N LEU A 33 9.95 4.92 -6.15
CA LEU A 33 10.13 5.46 -4.81
C LEU A 33 11.12 6.62 -4.78
N GLU A 34 12.14 6.60 -5.63
CA GLU A 34 13.18 7.65 -5.73
C GLU A 34 12.62 8.99 -6.23
N GLN A 35 11.47 8.98 -6.91
CA GLN A 35 10.83 10.18 -7.46
C GLN A 35 9.75 10.75 -6.54
N THR A 36 9.45 10.10 -5.42
CA THR A 36 8.35 10.48 -4.52
C THR A 36 8.68 11.64 -3.59
N GLY A 37 9.97 11.90 -3.36
CA GLY A 37 10.41 12.88 -2.35
C GLY A 37 10.20 12.42 -0.90
N LEU A 38 9.83 11.15 -0.67
CA LEU A 38 9.69 10.58 0.67
C LEU A 38 11.04 10.50 1.39
N SER A 39 10.97 10.41 2.72
CA SER A 39 12.15 10.15 3.53
C SER A 39 12.82 8.83 3.14
N HIS A 40 14.17 8.79 3.21
CA HIS A 40 14.94 7.58 2.93
C HIS A 40 14.54 6.39 3.82
N ASP A 41 14.13 6.65 5.07
CA ASP A 41 13.66 5.62 6.01
C ASP A 41 12.36 4.97 5.51
N LEU A 42 11.37 5.79 5.16
CA LEU A 42 10.09 5.30 4.64
C LEU A 42 10.28 4.53 3.32
N VAL A 43 11.13 5.02 2.42
CA VAL A 43 11.47 4.31 1.18
C VAL A 43 12.05 2.93 1.49
N ALA A 44 13.02 2.84 2.40
CA ALA A 44 13.64 1.57 2.77
C ALA A 44 12.63 0.59 3.39
N ARG A 45 11.70 1.08 4.22
CA ARG A 45 10.66 0.27 4.84
C ARG A 45 9.60 -0.20 3.83
N LEU A 46 9.19 0.67 2.90
CA LEU A 46 8.29 0.30 1.81
C LEU A 46 8.90 -0.79 0.91
N SER A 47 10.16 -0.66 0.55
CA SER A 47 10.89 -1.69 -0.21
C SER A 47 11.04 -2.99 0.58
N ALA A 48 11.37 -2.93 1.87
CA ALA A 48 11.50 -4.12 2.71
C ALA A 48 10.15 -4.86 2.85
N TRP A 49 9.07 -4.11 3.04
CA TRP A 49 7.71 -4.64 3.09
C TRP A 49 7.32 -5.34 1.77
N GLU A 50 7.61 -4.71 0.62
CA GLU A 50 7.38 -5.34 -0.69
C GLU A 50 8.18 -6.64 -0.85
N VAL A 51 9.46 -6.66 -0.48
CA VAL A 51 10.30 -7.87 -0.56
C VAL A 51 9.79 -8.97 0.39
N ALA A 52 9.29 -8.58 1.57
CA ALA A 52 8.75 -9.53 2.55
C ALA A 52 7.53 -10.30 2.01
N TYR A 53 6.75 -9.69 1.12
CA TYR A 53 5.61 -10.33 0.47
C TYR A 53 5.98 -11.72 -0.09
N TYR A 54 7.00 -11.80 -0.95
CA TYR A 54 7.42 -13.06 -1.56
C TYR A 54 7.97 -14.07 -0.55
N GLY A 55 8.59 -13.61 0.54
CA GLY A 55 9.10 -14.48 1.61
C GLY A 55 8.01 -15.08 2.48
N LEU A 56 6.85 -14.44 2.57
CA LEU A 56 5.71 -14.87 3.39
C LEU A 56 4.71 -15.74 2.61
N LEU A 57 4.91 -15.90 1.30
CA LEU A 57 4.11 -16.77 0.44
C LEU A 57 4.73 -18.17 0.25
N THR A 58 3.86 -19.12 -0.07
CA THR A 58 4.22 -20.44 -0.63
C THR A 58 4.58 -20.31 -2.11
N ASP A 59 5.12 -21.38 -2.70
CA ASP A 59 5.39 -21.43 -4.14
C ASP A 59 4.11 -21.30 -4.99
N ASP A 60 2.94 -21.59 -4.43
CA ASP A 60 1.61 -21.43 -5.04
C ASP A 60 1.01 -20.02 -4.85
N PHE A 61 1.81 -19.06 -4.34
CA PHE A 61 1.38 -17.70 -4.01
C PHE A 61 0.26 -17.63 -2.97
N GLU A 62 0.28 -18.54 -1.99
CA GLU A 62 -0.63 -18.52 -0.84
C GLU A 62 0.09 -18.07 0.43
N TRP A 63 -0.62 -17.42 1.35
CA TRP A 63 -0.03 -17.03 2.64
C TRP A 63 0.39 -18.27 3.43
N ARG A 64 1.65 -18.30 3.89
CA ARG A 64 2.18 -19.43 4.69
C ARG A 64 1.42 -19.66 5.99
N SER A 65 0.79 -18.61 6.54
CA SER A 65 -0.10 -18.70 7.70
C SER A 65 -0.97 -17.45 7.81
N THR A 66 -2.11 -17.57 8.50
CA THR A 66 -2.97 -16.43 8.84
C THR A 66 -2.25 -15.39 9.69
N ASP A 67 -1.33 -15.81 10.57
CA ASP A 67 -0.54 -14.91 11.41
C ASP A 67 0.47 -14.10 10.57
N ALA A 68 1.08 -14.72 9.55
CA ALA A 68 1.93 -14.02 8.59
C ALA A 68 1.15 -12.97 7.79
N LEU A 69 -0.04 -13.32 7.30
CA LEU A 69 -0.95 -12.38 6.64
C LEU A 69 -1.29 -11.21 7.57
N HIS A 70 -1.75 -11.49 8.79
CA HIS A 70 -2.17 -10.45 9.72
C HIS A 70 -1.02 -9.49 10.06
N ARG A 71 0.19 -10.01 10.33
CA ARG A 71 1.38 -9.17 10.59
C ARG A 71 1.73 -8.31 9.37
N TYR A 72 1.70 -8.89 8.18
CA TYR A 72 1.98 -8.19 6.93
C TYR A 72 0.99 -7.04 6.67
N GLU A 73 -0.29 -7.26 6.93
CA GLU A 73 -1.32 -6.24 6.75
C GLU A 73 -1.24 -5.11 7.80
N VAL A 74 -0.94 -5.45 9.06
CA VAL A 74 -0.74 -4.44 10.11
C VAL A 74 0.43 -3.53 9.74
N GLU A 75 1.53 -4.10 9.27
CA GLU A 75 2.68 -3.33 8.80
C GLU A 75 2.34 -2.47 7.58
N GLY A 76 1.67 -3.04 6.58
CA GLY A 76 1.26 -2.32 5.37
C GLY A 76 0.32 -1.15 5.63
N ARG A 77 -0.63 -1.31 6.57
CA ARG A 77 -1.51 -0.22 7.00
C ARG A 77 -0.74 0.90 7.70
N GLY A 78 0.20 0.55 8.60
CA GLY A 78 1.05 1.54 9.25
C GLY A 78 1.92 2.33 8.25
N LEU A 79 2.43 1.66 7.21
CA LEU A 79 3.16 2.33 6.12
C LEU A 79 2.27 3.25 5.29
N ALA A 80 1.02 2.85 5.03
CA ALA A 80 0.05 3.69 4.32
C ALA A 80 -0.30 4.97 5.10
N GLU A 81 -0.50 4.85 6.42
CA GLU A 81 -0.74 6.00 7.30
C GLU A 81 0.46 6.96 7.30
N GLU A 82 1.68 6.44 7.42
CA GLU A 82 2.89 7.26 7.39
C GLU A 82 3.11 7.92 6.03
N LEU A 83 2.82 7.19 4.95
CA LEU A 83 2.85 7.73 3.58
C LEU A 83 1.86 8.89 3.42
N ALA A 84 0.63 8.76 3.94
CA ALA A 84 -0.37 9.83 3.90
C ALA A 84 0.11 11.08 4.65
N VAL A 85 0.76 10.90 5.81
CA VAL A 85 1.34 12.01 6.57
C VAL A 85 2.44 12.72 5.79
N GLN A 86 3.33 11.99 5.12
CA GLN A 86 4.43 12.61 4.36
C GLN A 86 3.96 13.29 3.07
N LEU A 87 2.96 12.73 2.38
CA LEU A 87 2.40 13.31 1.16
C LEU A 87 1.50 14.52 1.44
N GLY A 88 0.91 14.59 2.62
CA GLY A 88 0.01 15.66 3.03
C GLY A 88 -1.41 15.48 2.50
N SER A 89 -2.30 16.39 2.90
CA SER A 89 -3.76 16.30 2.67
C SER A 89 -4.20 16.44 1.22
N GLU A 90 -3.28 16.69 0.28
CA GLU A 90 -3.57 16.73 -1.16
C GLU A 90 -3.68 15.32 -1.77
N PHE A 91 -3.21 14.29 -1.04
CA PHE A 91 -3.22 12.91 -1.47
C PHE A 91 -4.04 12.04 -0.52
N GLU A 92 -4.82 11.12 -1.09
CA GLU A 92 -5.49 10.06 -0.34
C GLU A 92 -4.70 8.77 -0.53
N VAL A 93 -4.30 8.11 0.55
CA VAL A 93 -3.55 6.84 0.47
C VAL A 93 -4.48 5.65 0.73
N GLU A 94 -4.67 4.82 -0.29
CA GLU A 94 -5.41 3.56 -0.20
C GLU A 94 -4.45 2.38 -0.02
N TYR A 95 -4.55 1.67 1.10
CA TYR A 95 -3.94 0.35 1.23
C TYR A 95 -4.78 -0.71 0.53
N ARG A 96 -4.16 -1.53 -0.33
CA ARG A 96 -4.83 -2.70 -0.93
C ARG A 96 -4.02 -3.97 -0.66
N SER A 97 -4.62 -4.91 0.06
CA SER A 97 -4.11 -6.27 0.20
C SER A 97 -4.69 -7.19 -0.86
N PHE A 98 -3.90 -8.18 -1.28
CA PHE A 98 -4.41 -9.33 -2.03
C PHE A 98 -4.99 -10.34 -1.04
N GLU A 99 -6.18 -10.04 -0.54
CA GLU A 99 -7.04 -11.09 -0.03
C GLU A 99 -7.50 -11.90 -1.25
N ARG A 100 -6.75 -12.95 -1.63
CA ARG A 100 -7.49 -14.13 -2.07
C ARG A 100 -8.15 -14.67 -0.82
N GLU A 101 -9.36 -14.18 -0.55
CA GLU A 101 -10.26 -14.85 0.38
C GLU A 101 -10.27 -16.34 -0.03
N PRO A 102 -9.87 -17.27 0.84
CA PRO A 102 -10.03 -18.68 0.53
C PRO A 102 -11.51 -18.90 0.28
N ARG A 103 -11.89 -19.28 -0.95
CA ARG A 103 -13.30 -19.56 -1.25
C ARG A 103 -13.80 -20.56 -0.20
N PRO A 104 -14.89 -20.27 0.53
CA PRO A 104 -15.48 -21.26 1.41
C PRO A 104 -16.08 -22.36 0.53
N GLY A 105 -15.38 -23.50 0.41
CA GLY A 105 -15.90 -24.66 -0.33
C GLY A 105 -14.91 -25.53 -1.10
N ALA A 106 -13.60 -25.48 -0.84
CA ALA A 106 -12.68 -26.51 -1.34
C ALA A 106 -12.38 -27.53 -0.23
N SER A 107 -13.27 -28.51 -0.09
CA SER A 107 -13.04 -29.80 0.57
C SER A 107 -13.63 -30.90 -0.29
#